data_AF-A0ABC8XZY6-F1
#
_entry.id   AF-A0ABC8XZY6-F1
#
_cell.length_a   1.000
_cell.length_b   1.000
_cell.length_c   1.000
_cell.angle_alpha   90.00
_cell.angle_beta   90.00
_cell.angle_gamma   90.00
#
_symmetry.space_group_name_H-M   'P 1'
#
loop_
_entity.id
_entity.type
_entity.pdbx_description
1 polymer ?
#
loop_
_entity_poly.entity_id
_entity_poly.type
_entity_poly.pdbx_seq_one_letter_code
_entity_poly.pdbx_strand_id
1 'polypeptide(L)'
;MSRAHDGHRSFFPVGNPFRMILPRGAHLSPKLTEVLASYENGLASSLRKLKPEAASNVLTLSWMKLAVDCLSELHANIATLITELELPVSDWDEKWVDIYLNSSVKLLDICIALSSELARLDQGQLLVQYVLHVLDSGNQVPSQEQLKRAEASLKEWMERSSERSPRLDNCLTALQELSGNLSLMKVKHSAKGKVLMRALYGIEAVTVFICSVLVAILSGSSKALVELDVPEKFGWSKAFNDVHKAISGELSKLTRGSVAAVKELEEVELCARQLHALTSVSQLEDKNASLAHAVSQSKEEAMRIMIS
;
A
#
# COMPACT_ATOMS: atom_id res chain seq x y z
N MET A 1 70.65 -60.10 -4.56
CA MET A 1 69.72 -59.91 -3.42
C MET A 1 68.67 -58.91 -3.87
N SER A 2 67.35 -59.01 -3.71
CA SER A 2 66.36 -60.09 -3.60
C SER A 2 65.02 -59.38 -3.90
N ARG A 3 64.08 -60.02 -4.60
CA ARG A 3 62.69 -59.54 -4.74
C ARG A 3 61.86 -59.89 -3.49
N ALA A 4 60.87 -59.06 -3.16
CA ALA A 4 59.57 -59.43 -2.57
C ALA A 4 58.62 -58.21 -2.76
N HIS A 5 57.55 -58.28 -3.56
CA HIS A 5 56.19 -58.83 -3.37
C HIS A 5 55.20 -57.95 -2.58
N ASP A 6 53.97 -57.93 -3.09
CA ASP A 6 52.81 -57.09 -2.77
C ASP A 6 52.36 -57.08 -1.31
N GLY A 7 51.70 -55.99 -0.93
CA GLY A 7 50.91 -55.89 0.30
C GLY A 7 49.84 -54.81 0.22
N HIS A 8 48.65 -55.16 -0.28
CA HIS A 8 47.41 -54.42 -0.03
C HIS A 8 47.16 -54.30 1.48
N ARG A 9 46.98 -53.08 1.99
CA ARG A 9 46.23 -52.80 3.21
C ARG A 9 45.37 -51.56 3.03
N SER A 10 44.09 -51.79 2.82
CA SER A 10 43.00 -50.88 3.19
C SER A 10 42.80 -50.87 4.71
N PHE A 11 42.02 -49.89 5.21
CA PHE A 11 41.49 -49.71 6.57
C PHE A 11 42.36 -48.87 7.54
N PHE A 12 41.93 -47.76 8.16
CA PHE A 12 40.65 -47.04 8.29
C PHE A 12 40.97 -45.52 8.41
N PRO A 13 40.12 -44.57 7.96
CA PRO A 13 40.22 -43.22 8.48
C PRO A 13 39.60 -43.24 9.88
N VAL A 14 40.44 -43.22 10.92
CA VAL A 14 40.00 -42.89 12.29
C VAL A 14 39.54 -41.44 12.27
N GLY A 15 38.28 -41.25 11.88
CA GLY A 15 37.58 -39.99 12.00
C GLY A 15 37.39 -39.69 13.48
N ASN A 16 37.92 -38.56 13.92
CA ASN A 16 37.80 -38.06 15.27
C ASN A 16 36.31 -38.08 15.75
N PRO A 17 35.95 -38.83 16.81
CA PRO A 17 34.57 -38.95 17.29
C PRO A 17 34.02 -37.64 17.87
N PHE A 18 34.86 -36.64 18.15
CA PHE A 18 34.44 -35.34 18.66
C PHE A 18 33.93 -34.38 17.59
N ARG A 19 33.98 -34.75 16.30
CA ARG A 19 33.43 -33.90 15.22
C ARG A 19 31.89 -33.87 15.17
N MET A 20 31.21 -34.62 16.05
CA MET A 20 29.75 -34.61 16.20
C MET A 20 29.22 -33.72 17.34
N ILE A 21 30.07 -33.00 18.08
CA ILE A 21 29.64 -32.22 19.27
C ILE A 21 29.58 -30.69 19.00
N LEU A 22 29.66 -30.27 17.74
CA LEU A 22 29.40 -28.87 17.37
C LEU A 22 28.06 -28.80 16.62
N PRO A 23 27.09 -27.97 17.06
CA PRO A 23 25.85 -27.84 16.33
C PRO A 23 26.17 -27.20 14.98
N ARG A 24 26.12 -28.02 13.92
CA ARG A 24 25.93 -27.51 12.55
C ARG A 24 24.72 -26.60 12.59
N GLY A 25 24.94 -25.33 12.27
CA GLY A 25 23.97 -24.24 12.18
C GLY A 25 22.68 -24.43 12.97
N ALA A 26 22.57 -23.80 14.15
CA ALA A 26 21.40 -23.85 15.03
C ALA A 26 20.07 -24.01 14.27
N HIS A 27 19.62 -25.26 14.15
CA HIS A 27 18.32 -25.61 13.62
C HIS A 27 17.26 -25.05 14.57
N LEU A 28 16.21 -24.44 14.03
CA LEU A 28 15.10 -23.94 14.85
C LEU A 28 14.47 -25.13 15.60
N SER A 29 14.03 -24.89 16.84
CA SER A 29 13.25 -25.89 17.55
C SER A 29 11.91 -26.11 16.83
N PRO A 30 11.30 -27.31 16.93
CA PRO A 30 10.02 -27.59 16.28
C PRO A 30 8.94 -26.54 16.58
N LYS A 31 8.84 -26.09 17.84
CA LYS A 31 7.92 -25.02 18.28
C LYS A 31 8.16 -23.70 17.52
N LEU A 32 9.43 -23.28 17.38
CA LEU A 32 9.77 -22.04 16.67
C LEU A 32 9.53 -22.16 15.16
N THR A 33 9.76 -23.35 14.60
CA THR A 33 9.43 -23.64 13.20
C THR A 33 7.93 -23.56 12.95
N GLU A 34 7.11 -24.11 13.84
CA GLU A 34 5.65 -24.06 13.76
C GLU A 34 5.12 -22.63 13.85
N VAL A 35 5.59 -21.86 14.83
CA VAL A 35 5.23 -20.44 15.00
C VAL A 35 5.57 -19.63 13.74
N LEU A 36 6.78 -19.79 13.21
CA LEU A 36 7.18 -19.11 11.98
C LEU A 36 6.34 -19.54 10.77
N ALA A 37 6.08 -20.84 10.62
CA ALA A 37 5.26 -21.36 9.53
C ALA A 37 3.81 -20.85 9.60
N SER A 38 3.23 -20.79 10.80
CA SER A 38 1.90 -20.21 11.04
C SER A 38 1.85 -18.75 10.60
N TYR A 39 2.82 -17.95 11.03
CA TYR A 39 2.94 -16.54 10.65
C TYR A 39 3.09 -16.36 9.13
N GLU A 40 4.00 -17.10 8.49
CA GLU A 40 4.21 -17.01 7.03
C GLU A 40 2.98 -17.46 6.24
N ASN A 41 2.24 -18.46 6.72
CA ASN A 41 0.98 -18.90 6.12
C ASN A 41 -0.12 -17.83 6.25
N GLY A 42 -0.22 -17.19 7.41
CA GLY A 42 -1.12 -16.05 7.64
C GLY A 42 -0.81 -14.90 6.68
N LEU A 43 0.45 -14.47 6.63
CA LEU A 43 0.93 -13.44 5.72
C LEU A 43 0.63 -13.77 4.24
N ALA A 44 0.91 -15.01 3.82
CA ALA A 44 0.61 -15.48 2.48
C ALA A 44 -0.91 -15.53 2.18
N SER A 45 -1.74 -15.81 3.18
CA SER A 45 -3.19 -15.83 3.07
C SER A 45 -3.74 -14.42 2.86
N SER A 46 -3.30 -13.46 3.68
CA SER A 46 -3.74 -12.06 3.57
C SER A 46 -3.26 -11.42 2.26
N LEU A 47 -2.06 -11.74 1.79
CA LEU A 47 -1.59 -11.34 0.45
C LEU A 47 -2.48 -11.91 -0.67
N ARG A 48 -2.89 -13.18 -0.59
CA ARG A 48 -3.79 -13.77 -1.58
C ARG A 48 -5.14 -13.05 -1.66
N LYS A 49 -5.66 -12.54 -0.53
CA LYS A 49 -6.88 -11.73 -0.50
C LYS A 49 -6.72 -10.38 -1.21
N LEU A 50 -5.50 -9.81 -1.23
CA LEU A 50 -5.21 -8.54 -1.89
C LEU A 50 -5.11 -8.62 -3.41
N LYS A 51 -4.94 -9.83 -3.95
CA LYS A 51 -4.87 -10.00 -5.40
C LYS A 51 -6.21 -9.58 -6.03
N PRO A 52 -6.22 -8.55 -6.89
CA PRO A 52 -7.47 -8.09 -7.48
C PRO A 52 -7.99 -9.13 -8.49
N GLU A 53 -9.32 -9.31 -8.55
CA GLU A 53 -9.97 -10.21 -9.51
C GLU A 53 -9.76 -9.76 -10.97
N ALA A 54 -9.90 -8.45 -11.21
CA ALA A 54 -9.50 -7.77 -12.43
C ALA A 54 -8.44 -6.73 -12.10
N ALA A 55 -7.38 -6.61 -12.91
CA ALA A 55 -6.26 -5.71 -12.62
C ALA A 55 -6.70 -4.26 -12.35
N SER A 56 -7.69 -3.76 -13.10
CA SER A 56 -8.23 -2.40 -12.92
C SER A 56 -8.94 -2.15 -11.58
N ASN A 57 -9.28 -3.19 -10.82
CA ASN A 57 -9.93 -3.04 -9.51
C ASN A 57 -8.98 -2.48 -8.45
N VAL A 58 -7.66 -2.53 -8.69
CA VAL A 58 -6.67 -1.91 -7.80
C VAL A 58 -6.85 -0.39 -7.68
N LEU A 59 -7.43 0.24 -8.72
CA LEU A 59 -7.67 1.67 -8.82
C LEU A 59 -9.01 2.09 -8.18
N THR A 60 -9.48 1.39 -7.16
CA THR A 60 -10.77 1.66 -6.51
C THR A 60 -10.60 1.97 -5.03
N LEU A 61 -11.51 2.77 -4.45
CA LEU A 61 -11.53 3.04 -3.01
C LEU A 61 -11.75 1.76 -2.21
N SER A 62 -12.54 0.83 -2.75
CA SER A 62 -12.79 -0.47 -2.11
C SER A 62 -11.50 -1.30 -1.95
N TRP A 63 -10.64 -1.32 -2.96
CA TRP A 63 -9.36 -2.02 -2.88
C TRP A 63 -8.38 -1.31 -1.95
N MET A 64 -8.33 0.03 -1.98
CA MET A 64 -7.49 0.81 -1.06
C MET A 64 -7.86 0.53 0.40
N LYS A 65 -9.16 0.48 0.71
CA LYS A 65 -9.66 0.08 2.04
C LYS A 65 -9.21 -1.33 2.41
N LEU A 66 -9.40 -2.30 1.53
CA LEU A 66 -8.95 -3.67 1.73
C LEU A 66 -7.43 -3.75 2.00
N ALA A 67 -6.64 -2.92 1.31
CA ALA A 67 -5.20 -2.84 1.49
C ALA A 67 -4.79 -2.29 2.87
N VAL A 68 -5.46 -1.24 3.35
CA VAL A 68 -5.23 -0.68 4.69
C VAL A 68 -5.70 -1.64 5.79
N ASP A 69 -6.83 -2.31 5.59
CA ASP A 69 -7.34 -3.33 6.52
C ASP A 69 -6.35 -4.50 6.61
N CYS A 70 -5.81 -4.95 5.48
CA CYS A 70 -4.79 -6.00 5.41
C CYS A 70 -3.49 -5.57 6.12
N LEU A 71 -3.00 -4.35 5.90
CA LEU A 71 -1.84 -3.83 6.64
C LEU A 71 -2.09 -3.84 8.15
N SER A 72 -3.26 -3.37 8.58
CA SER A 72 -3.63 -3.34 9.99
C SER A 72 -3.66 -4.74 10.61
N GLU A 73 -4.23 -5.72 9.89
CA GLU A 73 -4.23 -7.13 10.28
C GLU A 73 -2.81 -7.68 10.42
N LEU A 74 -1.94 -7.43 9.44
CA LEU A 74 -0.58 -7.96 9.43
C LEU A 74 0.31 -7.33 10.52
N HIS A 75 0.16 -6.03 10.80
CA HIS A 75 0.83 -5.36 11.92
C HIS A 75 0.30 -5.84 13.29
N ALA A 76 -0.97 -6.24 13.39
CA ALA A 76 -1.46 -6.90 14.59
C ALA A 76 -0.83 -8.30 14.75
N ASN A 77 -0.70 -9.05 13.65
CA ASN A 77 -0.09 -10.39 13.67
C ASN A 77 1.38 -10.37 14.11
N ILE A 78 2.16 -9.33 13.78
CA ILE A 78 3.54 -9.22 14.28
C ILE A 78 3.58 -8.96 15.78
N ALA A 79 2.65 -8.18 16.33
CA ALA A 79 2.55 -7.96 17.77
C ALA A 79 2.21 -9.26 18.53
N THR A 80 1.31 -10.07 17.98
CA THR A 80 1.01 -11.42 18.50
C THR A 80 2.25 -12.31 18.44
N LEU A 81 2.98 -12.32 17.32
CA LEU A 81 4.22 -13.11 17.18
C LEU A 81 5.28 -12.70 18.23
N ILE A 82 5.49 -11.41 18.45
CA ILE A 82 6.45 -10.92 19.47
C ILE A 82 6.08 -11.46 20.85
N THR A 83 4.78 -11.49 21.16
CA THR A 83 4.25 -12.02 22.42
C THR A 83 4.47 -13.53 22.53
N GLU A 84 4.16 -14.31 21.48
CA GLU A 84 4.36 -15.77 21.43
C GLU A 84 5.83 -16.19 21.51
N LEU A 85 6.72 -15.36 20.96
CA LEU A 85 8.15 -15.59 21.04
C LEU A 85 8.70 -15.34 22.45
N GLU A 86 7.97 -14.68 23.35
CA GLU A 86 8.44 -14.28 24.68
C GLU A 86 9.86 -13.67 24.58
N LEU A 87 10.03 -12.75 23.63
CA LEU A 87 11.31 -12.08 23.38
C LEU A 87 11.12 -10.58 23.67
N PRO A 88 11.30 -10.16 24.94
CA PRO A 88 11.12 -8.76 25.32
C PRO A 88 12.12 -7.88 24.55
N VAL A 89 11.73 -6.62 24.31
CA VAL A 89 12.57 -5.64 23.58
C VAL A 89 13.93 -5.44 24.27
N SER A 90 14.03 -5.67 25.58
CA SER A 90 15.30 -5.64 26.33
C SER A 90 16.33 -6.64 25.84
N ASP A 91 15.90 -7.71 25.17
CA ASP A 91 16.78 -8.78 24.67
C ASP A 91 17.21 -8.52 23.22
N TRP A 92 16.78 -7.39 22.64
CA TRP A 92 17.13 -7.00 21.29
C TRP A 92 18.47 -6.25 21.32
N ASP A 93 19.28 -6.47 20.30
CA ASP A 93 20.49 -5.68 20.08
C ASP A 93 20.11 -4.21 19.82
N GLU A 94 20.87 -3.26 20.37
CA GLU A 94 20.58 -1.82 20.24
C GLU A 94 20.40 -1.41 18.77
N LYS A 95 21.21 -1.96 17.86
CA LYS A 95 21.09 -1.68 16.43
C LYS A 95 19.76 -2.16 15.84
N TRP A 96 19.18 -3.24 16.37
CA TRP A 96 17.90 -3.77 15.89
C TRP A 96 16.76 -2.85 16.32
N VAL A 97 16.84 -2.36 17.56
CA VAL A 97 15.90 -1.37 18.09
C VAL A 97 15.96 -0.10 17.26
N ASP A 98 17.16 0.42 16.98
CA ASP A 98 17.34 1.61 16.15
C ASP A 98 16.76 1.47 14.74
N ILE A 99 17.03 0.34 14.07
CA ILE A 99 16.52 0.08 12.71
C ILE A 99 14.99 -0.04 12.72
N TYR A 100 14.43 -0.74 13.69
CA TYR A 100 12.98 -0.90 13.82
C TYR A 100 12.28 0.43 14.10
N LEU A 101 12.80 1.22 15.05
CA LEU A 101 12.23 2.53 15.39
C LEU A 101 12.36 3.52 14.24
N ASN A 102 13.52 3.56 13.55
CA ASN A 102 13.71 4.40 12.38
C ASN A 102 12.74 4.04 11.24
N SER A 103 12.52 2.74 11.01
CA SER A 103 11.56 2.27 10.01
C SER A 103 10.12 2.62 10.40
N SER A 104 9.80 2.52 11.70
CA SER A 104 8.48 2.88 12.25
C SER A 104 8.19 4.38 12.13
N VAL A 105 9.17 5.25 12.37
CA VAL A 105 9.03 6.71 12.18
C VAL A 105 8.73 7.03 10.72
N LYS A 106 9.45 6.43 9.77
CA LYS A 106 9.19 6.65 8.33
C LYS A 106 7.82 6.15 7.91
N LEU A 107 7.38 5.01 8.45
CA LEU A 107 6.02 4.53 8.24
C LEU A 107 4.98 5.51 8.77
N LEU A 108 5.21 6.09 9.94
CA LEU A 108 4.32 7.10 10.51
C LEU A 108 4.24 8.35 9.61
N ASP A 109 5.37 8.82 9.07
CA ASP A 109 5.39 9.94 8.12
C ASP A 109 4.55 9.65 6.88
N ILE A 110 4.65 8.43 6.34
CA ILE A 110 3.82 7.97 5.21
C ILE A 110 2.34 7.95 5.61
N CYS A 111 2.00 7.41 6.78
CA CYS A 111 0.61 7.38 7.28
C CYS A 111 0.04 8.79 7.44
N ILE A 112 0.83 9.75 7.96
CA ILE A 112 0.42 11.16 8.11
C ILE A 112 0.14 11.77 6.75
N ALA A 113 1.01 11.55 5.77
CA ALA A 113 0.84 12.10 4.43
C ALA A 113 -0.36 11.47 3.69
N LEU A 114 -0.53 10.15 3.75
CA LEU A 114 -1.71 9.47 3.19
C LEU A 114 -3.01 9.96 3.85
N SER A 115 -3.02 10.09 5.18
CA SER A 115 -4.19 10.62 5.91
C SER A 115 -4.50 12.06 5.53
N SER A 116 -3.47 12.88 5.32
CA SER A 116 -3.62 14.24 4.83
C SER A 116 -4.24 14.29 3.43
N GLU A 117 -3.88 13.36 2.54
CA GLU A 117 -4.50 13.28 1.22
C GLU A 117 -5.94 12.84 1.29
N LEU A 118 -6.27 11.84 2.12
CA LEU A 118 -7.65 11.45 2.35
C LEU A 118 -8.48 12.60 2.91
N ALA A 119 -7.94 13.39 3.84
CA ALA A 119 -8.60 14.59 4.36
C ALA A 119 -8.79 15.67 3.28
N ARG A 120 -7.84 15.83 2.35
CA ARG A 120 -7.99 16.74 1.19
C ARG A 120 -9.13 16.28 0.27
N LEU A 121 -9.22 14.97 0.01
CA LEU A 121 -10.29 14.38 -0.79
C LEU A 121 -11.67 14.53 -0.12
N ASP A 122 -11.75 14.29 1.18
CA ASP A 122 -12.97 14.47 1.98
C ASP A 122 -13.47 15.93 1.95
N GLN A 123 -12.55 16.90 2.10
CA GLN A 123 -12.89 18.31 1.91
C GLN A 123 -13.38 18.63 0.50
N GLY A 124 -12.79 18.01 -0.52
CA GLY A 124 -13.27 18.11 -1.91
C GLY A 124 -14.69 17.56 -2.05
N GLN A 125 -14.98 16.41 -1.45
CA GLN A 125 -16.31 15.80 -1.45
C GLN A 125 -17.36 16.74 -0.83
N LEU A 126 -17.03 17.40 0.29
CA LEU A 126 -17.92 18.38 0.93
C LEU A 126 -18.28 19.56 0.02
N LEU A 127 -17.32 20.06 -0.78
CA LEU A 127 -17.58 21.12 -1.77
C LEU A 127 -18.55 20.64 -2.86
N VAL A 128 -18.40 19.41 -3.34
CA VAL A 128 -19.33 18.83 -4.33
C VAL A 128 -20.73 18.66 -3.73
N GLN A 129 -20.85 18.14 -2.50
CA GLN A 129 -22.14 18.04 -1.80
C GLN A 129 -22.80 19.41 -1.64
N TYR A 130 -22.02 20.42 -1.31
CA TYR A 130 -22.49 21.79 -1.21
C TYR A 130 -23.06 22.30 -2.54
N VAL A 131 -22.36 22.08 -3.64
CA VAL A 131 -22.82 22.44 -4.99
C VAL A 131 -24.14 21.74 -5.32
N LEU A 132 -24.24 20.44 -5.07
CA LEU A 132 -25.47 19.68 -5.31
C LEU A 132 -26.65 20.22 -4.50
N HIS A 133 -26.41 20.62 -3.24
CA HIS A 133 -27.40 21.23 -2.39
C HIS A 133 -27.81 22.63 -2.86
N VAL A 134 -26.86 23.48 -3.26
CA VAL A 134 -27.13 24.82 -3.81
C VAL A 134 -27.98 24.73 -5.08
N LEU A 135 -27.74 23.71 -5.91
CA LEU A 135 -28.51 23.41 -7.12
C LEU A 135 -29.80 22.62 -6.83
N ASP A 136 -30.15 22.39 -5.57
CA ASP A 136 -31.40 21.73 -5.18
C ASP A 136 -32.56 22.71 -5.05
N SER A 137 -33.24 22.95 -6.17
CA SER A 137 -34.33 23.92 -6.28
C SER A 137 -35.73 23.29 -6.28
N GLY A 138 -35.87 21.99 -5.97
CA GLY A 138 -37.17 21.32 -5.82
C GLY A 138 -38.12 21.52 -7.03
N ASN A 139 -37.79 20.90 -8.17
CA ASN A 139 -38.46 21.02 -9.48
C ASN A 139 -38.45 22.41 -10.14
N GLN A 140 -37.82 23.42 -9.52
CA GLN A 140 -37.60 24.73 -10.15
C GLN A 140 -36.23 24.84 -10.81
N VAL A 141 -36.10 25.78 -11.74
CA VAL A 141 -34.81 26.12 -12.36
C VAL A 141 -33.94 26.87 -11.33
N PRO A 142 -32.64 26.54 -11.17
CA PRO A 142 -31.75 27.26 -10.27
C PRO A 142 -31.69 28.76 -10.58
N SER A 143 -31.68 29.61 -9.55
CA SER A 143 -31.53 31.07 -9.69
C SER A 143 -30.12 31.44 -10.16
N GLN A 144 -29.96 32.65 -10.69
CA GLN A 144 -28.64 33.14 -11.14
C GLN A 144 -27.63 33.22 -9.97
N GLU A 145 -28.09 33.54 -8.76
CA GLU A 145 -27.26 33.54 -7.55
C GLU A 145 -26.82 32.13 -7.15
N GLN A 146 -27.71 31.13 -7.28
CA GLN A 146 -27.38 29.73 -7.04
C GLN A 146 -26.34 29.23 -8.05
N LEU A 147 -26.51 29.57 -9.33
CA LEU A 147 -25.56 29.23 -10.39
C LEU A 147 -24.19 29.90 -10.18
N LYS A 148 -24.15 31.17 -9.76
CA LYS A 148 -22.91 31.87 -9.40
C LYS A 148 -22.18 31.21 -8.23
N ARG A 149 -22.93 30.80 -7.21
CA ARG A 149 -22.35 30.16 -6.03
C ARG A 149 -21.83 28.76 -6.34
N ALA A 150 -22.59 27.99 -7.12
CA ALA A 150 -22.18 26.68 -7.60
C ALA A 150 -20.91 26.76 -8.46
N GLU A 151 -20.85 27.70 -9.41
CA GLU A 151 -19.67 27.92 -10.26
C GLU A 151 -18.43 28.26 -9.44
N ALA A 152 -18.53 29.20 -8.49
CA ALA A 152 -17.41 29.57 -7.62
C ALA A 152 -16.90 28.38 -6.78
N SER A 153 -17.79 27.59 -6.20
CA SER A 153 -17.41 26.40 -5.43
C SER A 153 -16.83 25.27 -6.29
N LEU A 154 -17.33 25.09 -7.52
CA LEU A 154 -16.77 24.14 -8.47
C LEU A 154 -15.37 24.56 -8.94
N LYS A 155 -15.16 25.86 -9.15
CA LYS A 155 -13.85 26.43 -9.47
C LYS A 155 -12.85 26.19 -8.34
N GLU A 156 -13.25 26.48 -7.10
CA GLU A 156 -12.44 26.19 -5.91
C GLU A 156 -12.10 24.70 -5.79
N TRP A 157 -13.08 23.81 -6.03
CA TRP A 157 -12.86 22.37 -6.06
C TRP A 157 -11.81 21.98 -7.11
N MET A 158 -11.91 22.51 -8.33
CA MET A 158 -10.97 22.23 -9.43
C MET A 158 -9.55 22.73 -9.13
N GLU A 159 -9.41 23.91 -8.54
CA GLU A 159 -8.11 24.46 -8.14
C GLU A 159 -7.45 23.53 -7.10
N ARG A 160 -8.17 23.16 -6.04
CA ARG A 160 -7.69 22.27 -4.98
C ARG A 160 -7.39 20.84 -5.44
N SER A 161 -8.17 20.34 -6.40
CA SER A 161 -8.03 19.00 -6.94
C SER A 161 -6.79 18.91 -7.84
N SER A 162 -6.50 19.99 -8.59
CA SER A 162 -5.31 20.11 -9.44
C SER A 162 -4.00 20.34 -8.68
N GLU A 163 -4.07 20.84 -7.43
CA GLU A 163 -2.89 21.06 -6.61
C GLU A 163 -2.22 19.74 -6.22
N ARG A 164 -0.96 19.59 -6.65
CA ARG A 164 -0.11 18.46 -6.28
C ARG A 164 0.20 18.53 -4.78
N SER A 165 0.00 17.42 -4.08
CA SER A 165 0.41 17.33 -2.69
C SER A 165 1.92 17.20 -2.54
N PRO A 166 2.62 18.18 -1.93
CA PRO A 166 4.05 18.03 -1.62
C PRO A 166 4.30 16.93 -0.58
N ARG A 167 3.28 16.52 0.18
CA ARG A 167 3.39 15.47 1.20
C ARG A 167 3.53 14.08 0.57
N LEU A 168 2.90 13.83 -0.58
CA LEU A 168 3.09 12.59 -1.33
C LEU A 168 4.49 12.50 -1.94
N ASP A 169 5.08 13.64 -2.34
CA ASP A 169 6.46 13.66 -2.84
C ASP A 169 7.45 13.28 -1.70
N ASN A 170 7.20 13.69 -0.46
CA ASN A 170 8.00 13.25 0.70
C ASN A 170 7.84 11.74 0.99
N CYS A 171 6.65 11.17 0.76
CA CYS A 171 6.43 9.72 0.89
C CYS A 171 7.31 8.91 -0.04
N LEU A 172 7.54 9.40 -1.26
CA LEU A 172 8.40 8.74 -2.22
C LEU A 172 9.81 8.55 -1.65
N THR A 173 10.38 9.59 -1.07
CA THR A 173 11.69 9.54 -0.42
C THR A 173 11.69 8.56 0.76
N ALA A 174 10.67 8.64 1.63
CA ALA A 174 10.55 7.72 2.77
C ALA A 174 10.45 6.24 2.33
N LEU A 175 9.67 5.96 1.27
CA LEU A 175 9.53 4.62 0.69
C LEU A 175 10.84 4.11 0.10
N GLN A 176 11.59 4.95 -0.62
CA GLN A 176 12.90 4.59 -1.18
C GLN A 176 13.90 4.27 -0.08
N GLU A 177 13.91 5.07 1.00
CA GLU A 177 14.78 4.81 2.14
C GLU A 177 14.39 3.54 2.91
N LEU A 178 13.10 3.29 3.11
CA LEU A 178 12.61 2.05 3.73
C LEU A 178 13.02 0.84 2.88
N SER A 179 12.81 0.91 1.57
CA SER A 179 13.22 -0.14 0.63
C SER A 179 14.73 -0.38 0.65
N GLY A 180 15.54 0.69 0.71
CA GLY A 180 17.00 0.57 0.75
C GLY A 180 17.53 -0.02 2.06
N ASN A 181 16.81 0.20 3.16
CA ASN A 181 17.15 -0.36 4.48
C ASN A 181 16.60 -1.78 4.69
N LEU A 182 15.70 -2.25 3.82
CA LEU A 182 15.11 -3.57 3.88
C LEU A 182 16.19 -4.64 3.71
N SER A 183 16.73 -5.11 4.83
CA SER A 183 17.81 -6.08 4.85
C SER A 183 17.47 -7.19 5.82
N LEU A 184 17.63 -8.44 5.37
CA LEU A 184 17.49 -9.58 6.26
C LEU A 184 18.66 -9.58 7.26
N MET A 185 18.42 -9.00 8.43
CA MET A 185 19.46 -8.86 9.45
C MET A 185 19.94 -10.25 9.90
N LYS A 186 21.26 -10.42 9.94
CA LYS A 186 21.89 -11.68 10.35
C LYS A 186 21.93 -11.80 11.87
N VAL A 187 21.04 -12.61 12.42
CA VAL A 187 21.05 -12.95 13.86
C VAL A 187 21.95 -14.15 14.13
N LYS A 188 23.09 -13.93 14.81
CA LYS A 188 24.10 -14.97 15.03
C LYS A 188 23.79 -15.90 16.21
N HIS A 189 23.14 -15.40 17.28
CA HIS A 189 23.05 -16.12 18.56
C HIS A 189 21.66 -16.25 19.19
N SER A 190 20.58 -15.90 18.48
CA SER A 190 19.20 -16.05 19.00
C SER A 190 18.29 -16.76 17.99
N ALA A 191 17.75 -17.93 18.36
CA ALA A 191 16.78 -18.65 17.54
C ALA A 191 15.45 -17.89 17.43
N LYS A 192 14.97 -17.33 18.55
CA LYS A 192 13.80 -16.44 18.59
C LYS A 192 14.02 -15.18 17.74
N GLY A 193 15.19 -14.56 17.87
CA GLY A 193 15.58 -13.40 17.06
C GLY A 193 15.62 -13.71 15.56
N LYS A 194 16.07 -14.90 15.15
CA LYS A 194 16.01 -15.33 13.74
C LYS A 194 14.56 -15.40 13.21
N VAL A 195 13.63 -15.91 14.02
CA VAL A 195 12.20 -15.95 13.67
C VAL A 195 11.64 -14.54 13.56
N LEU A 196 11.89 -13.69 14.57
CA LEU A 196 11.42 -12.31 14.59
C LEU A 196 11.95 -11.51 13.40
N MET A 197 13.26 -11.52 13.11
CA MET A 197 13.82 -10.74 12.00
C MET A 197 13.30 -11.19 10.64
N ARG A 198 13.01 -12.48 10.50
CA ARG A 198 12.37 -13.03 9.29
C ARG A 198 10.93 -12.55 9.15
N ALA A 199 10.18 -12.49 10.25
CA ALA A 199 8.82 -11.99 10.26
C ALA A 199 8.75 -10.47 10.02
N LEU A 200 9.65 -9.70 10.65
CA LEU A 200 9.81 -8.26 10.45
C LEU A 200 10.13 -7.92 8.99
N TYR A 201 11.07 -8.63 8.37
CA TYR A 201 11.36 -8.46 6.94
C TYR A 201 10.09 -8.66 6.08
N GLY A 202 9.25 -9.64 6.41
CA GLY A 202 8.00 -9.89 5.69
C GLY A 202 6.99 -8.76 5.82
N ILE A 203 6.72 -8.28 7.04
CA ILE A 203 5.77 -7.17 7.25
C ILE A 203 6.31 -5.86 6.68
N GLU A 204 7.61 -5.58 6.80
CA GLU A 204 8.23 -4.39 6.21
C GLU A 204 8.14 -4.42 4.68
N ALA A 205 8.46 -5.54 4.03
CA ALA A 205 8.35 -5.69 2.58
C ALA A 205 6.91 -5.45 2.09
N VAL A 206 5.92 -6.05 2.76
CA VAL A 206 4.51 -5.87 2.42
C VAL A 206 4.03 -4.45 2.70
N THR A 207 4.49 -3.83 3.78
CA THR A 207 4.19 -2.43 4.13
C THR A 207 4.71 -1.48 3.06
N VAL A 208 5.99 -1.59 2.71
CA VAL A 208 6.61 -0.77 1.66
C VAL A 208 5.86 -0.95 0.34
N PHE A 209 5.57 -2.19 -0.05
CA PHE A 209 4.82 -2.47 -1.27
C PHE A 209 3.44 -1.82 -1.27
N ILE A 210 2.59 -2.06 -0.25
CA ILE A 210 1.23 -1.53 -0.22
C ILE A 210 1.23 0.00 -0.15
N CYS A 211 2.06 0.60 0.71
CA CYS A 211 2.19 2.05 0.78
C CYS A 211 2.65 2.64 -0.55
N SER A 212 3.58 1.98 -1.26
CA SER A 212 4.01 2.41 -2.59
C SER A 212 2.87 2.40 -3.62
N VAL A 213 1.99 1.40 -3.57
CA VAL A 213 0.80 1.32 -4.42
C VAL A 213 -0.17 2.45 -4.10
N LEU A 214 -0.48 2.70 -2.82
CA LEU A 214 -1.37 3.77 -2.40
C LEU A 214 -0.86 5.16 -2.81
N VAL A 215 0.45 5.42 -2.62
CA VAL A 215 1.08 6.67 -3.05
C VAL A 215 1.06 6.79 -4.57
N ALA A 216 1.29 5.71 -5.32
CA ALA A 216 1.24 5.74 -6.78
C ALA A 216 -0.16 6.06 -7.31
N ILE A 217 -1.20 5.47 -6.71
CA ILE A 217 -2.61 5.73 -7.04
C ILE A 217 -2.99 7.19 -6.75
N LEU A 218 -2.69 7.67 -5.55
CA LEU A 218 -3.06 9.02 -5.11
C LEU A 218 -2.24 10.13 -5.79
N SER A 219 -1.01 9.83 -6.22
CA SER A 219 -0.18 10.78 -6.98
C SER A 219 -0.40 10.70 -8.49
N GLY A 220 -1.18 9.72 -8.97
CA GLY A 220 -1.34 9.44 -10.41
C GLY A 220 -0.01 9.11 -11.09
N SER A 221 0.94 8.52 -10.37
CA SER A 221 2.30 8.27 -10.87
C SER A 221 2.87 6.94 -10.43
N SER A 222 3.29 6.13 -11.40
CA SER A 222 3.99 4.87 -11.15
C SER A 222 5.37 5.02 -10.50
N LYS A 223 5.91 6.24 -10.40
CA LYS A 223 7.24 6.51 -9.82
C LYS A 223 7.37 6.07 -8.36
N ALA A 224 6.25 6.04 -7.63
CA ALA A 224 6.25 5.62 -6.24
C ALA A 224 6.33 4.12 -6.06
N LEU A 225 6.02 3.33 -7.08
CA LEU A 225 6.01 1.87 -6.99
C LEU A 225 7.42 1.36 -6.72
N VAL A 226 7.57 0.65 -5.60
CA VAL A 226 8.85 0.07 -5.19
C VAL A 226 8.95 -1.36 -5.73
N GLU A 227 10.03 -1.64 -6.46
CA GLU A 227 10.39 -3.01 -6.84
C GLU A 227 11.18 -3.67 -5.71
N LEU A 228 10.66 -4.78 -5.19
CA LEU A 228 11.30 -5.57 -4.14
C LEU A 228 11.65 -6.96 -4.68
N ASP A 229 12.91 -7.37 -4.52
CA ASP A 229 13.34 -8.74 -4.75
C ASP A 229 13.20 -9.55 -3.46
N VAL A 230 12.13 -10.35 -3.39
CA VAL A 230 11.83 -11.19 -2.22
C VAL A 230 12.40 -12.59 -2.42
N PRO A 231 13.33 -13.06 -1.56
CA PRO A 231 13.89 -14.39 -1.63
C PRO A 231 12.84 -15.52 -1.64
N GLU A 232 12.96 -16.49 -2.54
CA GLU A 232 12.01 -17.61 -2.70
C GLU A 232 11.89 -18.52 -1.47
N LYS A 233 12.85 -18.43 -0.55
CA LYS A 233 12.86 -19.22 0.70
C LYS A 233 11.76 -18.84 1.69
N PHE A 234 11.03 -17.75 1.47
CA PHE A 234 9.93 -17.34 2.36
C PHE A 234 8.60 -17.97 1.91
N GLY A 235 7.80 -18.48 2.86
CA GLY A 235 6.53 -19.15 2.55
C GLY A 235 5.49 -18.25 1.86
N TRP A 236 5.68 -16.94 1.93
CA TRP A 236 4.81 -15.93 1.36
C TRP A 236 5.32 -15.32 0.05
N SER A 237 6.55 -15.62 -0.39
CA SER A 237 7.17 -14.98 -1.58
C SER A 237 6.35 -15.16 -2.84
N LYS A 238 5.78 -16.37 -3.05
CA LYS A 238 4.92 -16.63 -4.21
C LYS A 238 3.67 -15.75 -4.20
N ALA A 239 2.99 -15.67 -3.05
CA ALA A 239 1.78 -14.85 -2.91
C ALA A 239 2.09 -13.36 -3.14
N PHE A 240 3.23 -12.88 -2.61
CA PHE A 240 3.70 -11.52 -2.84
C PHE A 240 3.95 -11.25 -4.32
N ASN A 241 4.72 -12.11 -4.99
CA ASN A 241 5.04 -11.95 -6.42
C ASN A 241 3.78 -12.01 -7.30
N ASP A 242 2.81 -12.86 -6.96
CA ASP A 242 1.53 -12.95 -7.69
C ASP A 242 0.71 -11.65 -7.57
N VAL A 243 0.67 -11.04 -6.38
CA VAL A 243 -0.01 -9.76 -6.13
C VAL A 243 0.73 -8.61 -6.81
N HIS A 244 2.05 -8.53 -6.62
CA HIS A 244 2.90 -7.53 -7.27
C HIS A 244 2.70 -7.56 -8.79
N LYS A 245 2.81 -8.74 -9.42
CA LYS A 245 2.61 -8.89 -10.87
C LYS A 245 1.21 -8.46 -11.32
N ALA A 246 0.17 -8.78 -10.55
CA ALA A 246 -1.21 -8.41 -10.89
C ALA A 246 -1.44 -6.89 -10.85
N ILE A 247 -0.76 -6.19 -9.93
CA ILE A 247 -0.95 -4.75 -9.69
C ILE A 247 -0.01 -3.89 -10.54
N SER A 248 1.28 -4.24 -10.61
CA SER A 248 2.30 -3.41 -11.27
C SER A 248 2.02 -3.18 -12.75
N GLY A 249 1.41 -4.16 -13.43
CA GLY A 249 0.98 -4.00 -14.82
C GLY A 249 -0.09 -2.91 -14.99
N GLU A 250 -1.05 -2.81 -14.07
CA GLU A 250 -2.07 -1.77 -14.11
C GLU A 250 -1.49 -0.40 -13.72
N LEU A 251 -0.67 -0.37 -12.66
CA LEU A 251 -0.03 0.85 -12.19
C LEU A 251 0.95 1.46 -13.19
N SER A 252 1.56 0.63 -14.05
CA SER A 252 2.43 1.11 -15.13
C SER A 252 1.73 2.00 -16.15
N LYS A 253 0.39 1.89 -16.25
CA LYS A 253 -0.44 2.67 -17.18
C LYS A 253 -0.77 4.06 -16.63
N LEU A 254 -0.44 4.35 -15.37
CA LEU A 254 -0.73 5.65 -14.76
C LEU A 254 0.02 6.76 -15.48
N THR A 255 -0.73 7.62 -16.16
CA THR A 255 -0.22 8.81 -16.81
C THR A 255 -0.32 10.02 -15.88
N ARG A 256 0.77 10.79 -15.83
CA ARG A 256 0.87 12.02 -15.03
C ARG A 256 -0.15 13.05 -15.54
N GLY A 257 -1.27 13.24 -14.85
CA GLY A 257 -2.23 14.30 -15.21
C GLY A 257 -3.64 14.25 -14.61
N SER A 258 -4.14 13.13 -14.06
CA SER A 258 -5.44 13.11 -13.38
C SER A 258 -5.32 13.47 -11.89
N VAL A 259 -6.38 14.04 -11.32
CA VAL A 259 -6.47 14.46 -9.91
C VAL A 259 -6.26 13.29 -8.94
N ALA A 260 -6.65 12.09 -9.36
CA ALA A 260 -6.30 10.81 -8.77
C ALA A 260 -6.52 9.72 -9.82
N ALA A 261 -5.79 8.61 -9.73
CA ALA A 261 -6.05 7.44 -10.60
C ALA A 261 -7.25 6.60 -10.12
N VAL A 262 -7.93 7.03 -9.08
CA VAL A 262 -9.05 6.31 -8.46
C VAL A 262 -10.31 6.53 -9.30
N LYS A 263 -10.92 5.44 -9.77
CA LYS A 263 -12.06 5.49 -10.70
C LYS A 263 -13.21 6.34 -10.17
N GLU A 264 -13.58 6.13 -8.91
CA GLU A 264 -14.66 6.87 -8.25
C GLU A 264 -14.36 8.39 -8.19
N LEU A 265 -13.08 8.77 -8.02
CA LEU A 265 -12.68 10.19 -8.02
C LEU A 265 -12.64 10.78 -9.43
N GLU A 266 -12.25 9.99 -10.44
CA GLU A 266 -12.28 10.41 -11.84
C GLU A 266 -13.71 10.69 -12.32
N GLU A 267 -14.68 9.87 -11.91
CA GLU A 267 -16.10 10.10 -12.20
C GLU A 267 -16.61 11.40 -11.55
N VAL A 268 -16.28 11.63 -10.28
CA VAL A 268 -16.61 12.90 -9.59
C VAL A 268 -15.96 14.10 -10.30
N GLU A 269 -14.71 13.96 -10.75
CA GLU A 269 -13.99 15.01 -11.48
C GLU A 269 -14.65 15.34 -12.81
N LEU A 270 -15.07 14.32 -13.57
CA LEU A 270 -15.79 14.50 -14.83
C LEU A 270 -17.11 15.26 -14.60
N CYS A 271 -17.91 14.83 -13.62
CA CYS A 271 -19.17 15.47 -13.28
C CYS A 271 -18.97 16.91 -12.80
N ALA A 272 -17.99 17.16 -11.94
CA ALA A 272 -17.68 18.51 -11.46
C ALA A 272 -17.30 19.46 -12.61
N ARG A 273 -16.51 18.99 -13.58
CA ARG A 273 -16.16 19.77 -14.79
C ARG A 273 -17.37 20.04 -15.68
N GLN A 274 -18.22 19.04 -15.88
CA GLN A 274 -19.45 19.20 -16.66
C GLN A 274 -20.40 20.22 -16.01
N LEU A 275 -20.63 20.09 -14.69
CA LEU A 275 -21.41 21.04 -13.92
C LEU A 275 -20.82 22.45 -13.98
N HIS A 276 -19.50 22.58 -13.92
CA HIS A 276 -18.84 23.88 -14.03
C HIS A 276 -19.11 24.51 -15.40
N ALA A 277 -18.90 23.76 -16.49
CA ALA A 277 -19.17 24.25 -17.84
C ALA A 277 -20.64 24.69 -18.02
N LEU A 278 -21.60 23.90 -17.54
CA LEU A 278 -23.02 24.23 -17.63
C LEU A 278 -23.41 25.46 -16.80
N THR A 279 -22.89 25.56 -15.56
CA THR A 279 -23.13 26.71 -14.70
C THR A 279 -22.50 27.98 -15.27
N SER A 280 -21.31 27.92 -15.89
CA SER A 280 -20.70 29.06 -16.58
C SER A 280 -21.51 29.50 -17.81
N VAL A 281 -21.97 28.58 -18.67
CA VAL A 281 -22.74 28.92 -19.88
C VAL A 281 -24.11 29.50 -19.53
N SER A 282 -24.78 28.95 -18.51
CA SER A 282 -26.09 29.44 -18.04
C SER A 282 -26.06 30.85 -17.46
N GLN A 283 -24.87 31.38 -17.09
CA GLN A 283 -24.73 32.78 -16.69
C GLN A 283 -24.61 33.75 -17.86
N LEU A 284 -24.21 33.26 -19.04
CA LEU A 284 -24.01 34.06 -20.25
C LEU A 284 -25.28 34.13 -21.11
N GLU A 285 -26.13 33.10 -21.05
CA GLU A 285 -27.41 33.05 -21.77
C GLU A 285 -28.58 33.30 -20.81
N ASP A 286 -29.33 34.38 -21.05
CA ASP A 286 -30.54 34.70 -20.28
C ASP A 286 -31.59 33.58 -20.44
N LYS A 287 -31.73 32.74 -19.40
CA LYS A 287 -32.72 31.65 -19.24
C LYS A 287 -33.01 30.82 -20.50
N ASN A 288 -32.05 29.99 -20.89
CA ASN A 288 -32.30 28.92 -21.86
C ASN A 288 -32.86 27.67 -21.14
N ALA A 289 -34.14 27.32 -21.36
CA ALA A 289 -34.79 26.18 -20.70
C ALA A 289 -34.08 24.84 -20.96
N SER A 290 -33.39 24.72 -22.11
CA SER A 290 -32.56 23.56 -22.45
C SER A 290 -31.34 23.42 -21.53
N LEU A 291 -30.71 24.53 -21.12
CA LEU A 291 -29.55 24.51 -20.22
C LEU A 291 -29.96 24.16 -18.79
N ALA A 292 -31.12 24.65 -18.35
CA ALA A 292 -31.67 24.30 -17.04
C ALA A 292 -31.90 22.79 -16.90
N HIS A 293 -32.47 22.15 -17.93
CA HIS A 293 -32.66 20.70 -17.96
C HIS A 293 -31.32 19.93 -17.94
N ALA A 294 -30.31 20.41 -18.70
CA ALA A 294 -28.98 19.79 -18.72
C ALA A 294 -28.28 19.86 -17.35
N VAL A 295 -28.40 20.98 -16.63
CA VAL A 295 -27.88 21.13 -15.26
C VAL A 295 -28.55 20.14 -14.31
N SER A 296 -29.88 20.01 -14.37
CA SER A 296 -30.62 19.05 -13.53
C SER A 296 -30.22 17.61 -13.79
N GLN A 297 -30.04 17.22 -15.06
CA GLN A 297 -29.61 15.88 -15.43
C GLN A 297 -28.19 15.57 -14.94
N SER A 298 -27.24 16.49 -15.16
CA SER A 298 -25.84 16.33 -14.72
C SER A 298 -25.73 16.27 -13.18
N LYS A 299 -26.57 17.03 -12.47
CA LYS A 299 -26.69 16.94 -11.01
C LYS A 299 -27.16 15.54 -10.56
N GLU A 300 -28.18 14.98 -11.21
CA GLU A 300 -28.70 13.66 -10.84
C GLU A 300 -27.66 12.56 -11.05
N GLU A 301 -26.88 12.66 -12.13
CA GLU A 301 -25.75 11.76 -12.40
C GLU A 301 -24.65 11.87 -11.33
N ALA A 302 -24.23 13.10 -10.99
CA ALA A 302 -23.27 13.34 -9.91
C ALA A 302 -23.76 12.78 -8.55
N MET A 303 -25.05 12.93 -8.25
CA MET A 303 -25.65 12.42 -7.02
C MET A 303 -25.65 10.89 -6.96
N ARG A 304 -25.84 10.20 -8.09
CA ARG A 304 -25.74 8.74 -8.16
C ARG A 304 -24.31 8.25 -7.92
N ILE A 305 -23.32 8.94 -8.49
CA ILE A 305 -21.89 8.61 -8.29
C ILE A 305 -21.48 8.77 -6.83
N MET A 306 -21.97 9.81 -6.15
CA MET A 306 -21.63 10.07 -4.74
C MET A 306 -22.23 9.06 -3.73
N ILE A 307 -23.24 8.29 -4.13
CA ILE A 307 -23.94 7.31 -3.28
C ILE A 307 -23.52 5.87 -3.57
N SER A 308 -22.88 5.63 -4.73
CA SER A 308 -22.35 4.32 -5.15
C SER A 308 -21.04 3.97 -4.44
#